data_AF-A0A660THL8-F1
#
_entry.id   AF-A0A660THL8-F1
#
_cell.length_a   1.000
_cell.length_b   1.000
_cell.length_c   1.000
_cell.angle_alpha   90.00
_cell.angle_beta   90.00
_cell.angle_gamma   90.00
#
_symmetry.space_group_name_H-M   'P 1'
#
loop_
_entity.id
_entity.type
_entity.pdbx_description
1 polymer ?
#
loop_
_entity_poly.entity_id
_entity_poly.type
_entity_poly.pdbx_seq_one_letter_code
_entity_poly.pdbx_strand_id
1 'polypeptide(L)'
;MYRILKTLVLTAALLLFQSCNSSELTAETAYGFFNSPPEISLESVFQLYDNLGRHADAVLYQSEIPWEDFRDSPDGVSEKIEDLKNQMILAHRENLEGIFILDPLNGLNRREFQQLPGGWEAGFRNPDVRSAMKNFALRIVREFHPRYLGLASEINTYADAYPEDFNNYLSLYQEIYDAVKAESPETKIFATFQWEDLNNLWYQPEEQDFSPGK
;
A
#
# COMPACT_ATOMS: atom_id res chain seq x y z
N MET A 1 -49.42 -30.53 25.95
CA MET A 1 -48.39 -30.44 24.88
C MET A 1 -48.10 -29.01 24.42
N TYR A 2 -49.11 -28.16 24.18
CA TYR A 2 -48.91 -26.79 23.65
C TYR A 2 -48.21 -25.77 24.59
N ARG A 3 -48.27 -25.97 25.91
CA ARG A 3 -47.64 -25.08 26.90
C ARG A 3 -46.12 -25.29 27.05
N ILE A 4 -45.65 -26.53 26.84
CA ILE A 4 -44.21 -26.88 26.95
C ILE A 4 -43.44 -26.36 25.73
N LEU A 5 -44.08 -26.34 24.56
CA LEU A 5 -43.47 -25.84 23.32
C LEU A 5 -43.26 -24.32 23.35
N LYS A 6 -44.15 -23.55 24.00
CA LYS A 6 -43.97 -22.09 24.14
C LYS A 6 -42.82 -21.73 25.08
N THR A 7 -42.62 -22.48 26.16
CA THR A 7 -41.49 -22.25 27.09
C THR A 7 -40.16 -22.61 26.43
N LEU A 8 -40.10 -23.68 25.63
CA LEU A 8 -38.87 -24.07 24.92
C LEU A 8 -38.46 -23.02 23.86
N VAL A 9 -39.42 -22.46 23.12
CA VAL A 9 -39.15 -21.41 22.11
C VAL A 9 -38.71 -20.10 22.76
N LEU A 10 -39.26 -19.74 23.92
CA LEU A 10 -38.83 -18.53 24.64
C LEU A 10 -37.42 -18.67 25.23
N THR A 11 -37.02 -19.88 25.63
CA THR A 11 -35.68 -20.14 26.19
C THR A 11 -34.61 -20.19 25.08
N ALA A 12 -34.95 -20.73 23.90
CA ALA A 12 -34.07 -20.70 22.73
C ALA A 12 -33.87 -19.28 22.16
N ALA A 13 -34.90 -18.44 22.20
CA ALA A 13 -34.79 -17.03 21.81
C ALA A 13 -33.92 -16.23 22.80
N LEU A 14 -33.97 -16.55 24.11
CA LEU A 14 -33.15 -15.86 25.11
C LEU A 14 -31.65 -16.27 25.03
N LEU A 15 -31.35 -17.49 24.59
CA LEU A 15 -29.98 -17.97 24.36
C LEU A 15 -29.36 -17.45 23.05
N LEU A 16 -30.18 -17.12 22.04
CA LEU A 16 -29.68 -16.51 20.80
C LEU A 16 -29.35 -15.02 20.94
N PHE A 17 -29.91 -14.33 21.94
CA PHE A 17 -29.58 -12.93 22.25
C PHE A 17 -28.36 -12.76 23.19
N GLN A 18 -27.82 -13.85 23.75
CA GLN A 18 -26.61 -13.80 24.60
C GLN A 18 -25.31 -14.13 23.87
N SER A 19 -25.33 -14.29 22.55
CA SER A 19 -24.10 -14.38 21.74
C SER A 19 -23.66 -13.06 21.10
N CYS A 20 -24.29 -11.94 21.48
CA CYS A 20 -23.58 -10.66 21.44
C CYS A 20 -22.53 -10.65 22.55
N ASN A 21 -21.46 -11.43 22.36
CA ASN A 21 -20.16 -10.90 22.69
C ASN A 21 -20.03 -9.67 21.79
N SER A 22 -20.39 -8.51 22.33
CA SER A 22 -19.61 -7.34 22.00
C SER A 22 -18.18 -7.71 22.38
N SER A 23 -17.43 -8.27 21.42
CA SER A 23 -16.00 -8.06 21.42
C SER A 23 -15.89 -6.54 21.47
N GLU A 24 -15.63 -6.00 22.66
CA GLU A 24 -15.06 -4.67 22.76
C GLU A 24 -13.95 -4.67 21.72
N LEU A 25 -14.09 -3.84 20.69
CA LEU A 25 -13.01 -3.55 19.77
C LEU A 25 -11.93 -2.89 20.64
N THR A 26 -11.13 -3.70 21.31
CA THR A 26 -9.77 -3.31 21.63
C THR A 26 -9.15 -3.13 20.25
N ALA A 27 -9.12 -1.88 19.78
CA ALA A 27 -8.30 -1.51 18.64
C ALA A 27 -6.85 -1.71 19.10
N GLU A 28 -6.40 -2.96 19.09
CA GLU A 28 -5.02 -3.30 19.35
C GLU A 28 -4.21 -2.63 18.24
N THR A 29 -3.29 -1.76 18.65
CA THR A 29 -2.35 -1.12 17.74
C THR A 29 -1.55 -2.22 17.06
N ALA A 30 -1.65 -2.32 15.74
CA ALA A 30 -0.83 -3.22 14.94
C ALA A 30 0.57 -2.60 14.73
N TYR A 31 1.61 -3.41 14.92
CA TYR A 31 2.99 -3.05 14.61
C TYR A 31 3.45 -3.71 13.32
N GLY A 32 4.18 -2.99 12.48
CA GLY A 32 4.71 -3.54 11.24
C GLY A 32 6.06 -2.95 10.87
N PHE A 33 6.81 -3.69 10.05
CA PHE A 33 8.14 -3.30 9.58
C PHE A 33 8.27 -3.48 8.07
N PHE A 34 9.26 -2.78 7.51
CA PHE A 34 9.71 -3.01 6.14
C PHE A 34 10.49 -4.32 6.04
N ASN A 35 10.33 -5.04 4.93
CA ASN A 35 10.93 -6.35 4.73
C ASN A 35 12.34 -6.30 4.10
N SER A 36 13.24 -5.47 4.64
CA SER A 36 14.61 -5.36 4.15
C SER A 36 15.55 -6.31 4.93
N PRO A 37 16.07 -7.38 4.31
CA PRO A 37 17.03 -8.24 4.97
C PRO A 37 18.40 -7.54 5.10
N PRO A 38 19.15 -7.76 6.19
CA PRO A 38 20.47 -7.13 6.39
C PRO A 38 21.52 -7.60 5.36
N GLU A 39 21.32 -8.80 4.82
CA GLU A 39 22.19 -9.39 3.78
C GLU A 39 21.36 -9.92 2.61
N ILE A 40 21.93 -9.85 1.40
CA ILE A 40 21.33 -10.41 0.17
C ILE A 40 21.63 -11.92 0.14
N SER A 41 20.89 -12.68 0.95
CA SER A 41 20.96 -14.15 0.97
C SER A 41 19.61 -14.76 1.35
N LEU A 42 19.34 -15.98 0.89
CA LEU A 42 18.08 -16.69 1.20
C LEU A 42 17.93 -16.92 2.71
N GLU A 43 19.02 -17.25 3.39
CA GLU A 43 19.05 -17.44 4.84
C GLU A 43 18.67 -16.17 5.59
N SER A 44 19.22 -15.03 5.18
CA SER A 44 18.90 -13.71 5.74
C SER A 44 17.42 -13.33 5.53
N VAL A 45 16.84 -13.69 4.38
CA VAL A 45 15.40 -13.51 4.12
C VAL A 45 14.55 -14.38 5.03
N PHE A 46 14.86 -15.67 5.21
CA PHE A 46 14.10 -16.54 6.11
C PHE A 46 14.21 -16.07 7.57
N GLN A 47 15.41 -15.73 8.03
CA GLN A 47 15.62 -15.20 9.37
C GLN A 47 14.87 -13.88 9.60
N LEU A 48 14.79 -13.01 8.60
CA LEU A 48 13.99 -11.80 8.67
C LEU A 48 12.51 -12.12 8.94
N TYR A 49 11.87 -12.98 8.14
CA TYR A 49 10.45 -13.30 8.34
C TYR A 49 10.20 -14.01 9.67
N ASP A 50 11.06 -14.95 10.07
CA ASP A 50 11.01 -15.57 11.41
C ASP A 50 11.04 -14.51 12.53
N ASN A 51 11.83 -13.46 12.38
CA ASN A 51 11.92 -12.37 13.37
C ASN A 51 10.70 -11.45 13.33
N LEU A 52 10.19 -11.14 12.14
CA LEU A 52 8.94 -10.38 11.99
C LEU A 52 7.78 -11.11 12.66
N GLY A 53 7.65 -12.43 12.47
CA GLY A 53 6.60 -13.25 13.11
C GLY A 53 6.60 -13.23 14.64
N ARG A 54 7.73 -12.89 15.27
CA ARG A 54 7.85 -12.76 16.73
C ARG A 54 7.53 -11.36 17.26
N HIS A 55 7.53 -10.35 16.39
CA HIS A 55 7.61 -8.94 16.79
C HIS A 55 6.68 -8.00 16.03
N ALA A 56 5.95 -8.49 15.04
CA ALA A 56 5.11 -7.69 14.16
C ALA A 56 3.78 -8.40 13.87
N ASP A 57 2.77 -7.60 13.55
CA ASP A 57 1.46 -8.03 13.07
C ASP A 57 1.37 -7.90 11.54
N ALA A 58 2.20 -7.03 10.96
CA ALA A 58 2.17 -6.71 9.55
C ALA A 58 3.56 -6.52 8.96
N VAL A 59 3.63 -6.65 7.63
CA VAL A 59 4.83 -6.39 6.84
C VAL A 59 4.47 -5.44 5.70
N LEU A 60 5.32 -4.44 5.48
CA LEU A 60 5.12 -3.43 4.44
C LEU A 60 5.86 -3.83 3.15
N TYR A 61 5.11 -3.92 2.07
CA TYR A 61 5.57 -4.13 0.71
C TYR A 61 5.46 -2.83 -0.10
N GLN A 62 6.48 -1.99 -0.04
CA GLN A 62 6.60 -0.84 -0.94
C GLN A 62 7.30 -1.30 -2.22
N SER A 63 6.57 -1.30 -3.32
CA SER A 63 7.05 -1.83 -4.59
C SER A 63 7.08 -0.76 -5.65
N GLU A 64 8.24 -0.65 -6.31
CA GLU A 64 8.38 0.06 -7.57
C GLU A 64 7.43 -0.55 -8.61
N ILE A 65 6.94 0.28 -9.55
CA ILE A 65 6.06 -0.19 -10.61
C ILE A 65 6.91 -0.84 -11.71
N PRO A 66 6.69 -2.12 -12.08
CA PRO A 66 7.36 -2.70 -13.24
C PRO A 66 6.62 -2.24 -14.50
N TRP A 67 7.02 -1.06 -14.98
CA TRP A 67 6.29 -0.26 -15.98
C TRP A 67 5.97 -1.00 -17.27
N GLU A 68 6.95 -1.70 -17.84
CA GLU A 68 6.78 -2.40 -19.13
C GLU A 68 5.87 -3.61 -19.01
N ASP A 69 5.96 -4.36 -17.91
CA ASP A 69 5.16 -5.56 -17.66
C ASP A 69 3.66 -5.23 -17.63
N PHE A 70 3.30 -4.06 -17.11
CA PHE A 70 1.91 -3.66 -16.89
C PHE A 70 1.40 -2.57 -17.84
N ARG A 71 2.19 -2.11 -18.82
CA ARG A 71 1.74 -1.06 -19.77
C ARG A 71 0.39 -1.43 -20.40
N ASP A 72 0.28 -2.64 -20.91
CA ASP A 72 -0.83 -3.04 -21.79
C ASP A 72 -1.95 -3.81 -21.07
N SER A 73 -1.64 -4.53 -19.98
CA SER A 73 -2.61 -5.41 -19.30
C SER A 73 -2.23 -5.70 -17.84
N PRO A 74 -3.20 -5.90 -16.91
CA PRO A 74 -2.94 -6.44 -15.58
C PRO A 74 -2.46 -7.91 -15.58
N ASP A 75 -2.61 -8.62 -16.70
CA ASP A 75 -2.20 -10.02 -16.83
C ASP A 75 -0.75 -10.16 -17.35
N GLY A 76 0.01 -9.06 -17.37
CA GLY A 76 1.44 -9.05 -17.71
C GLY A 76 2.26 -10.08 -16.92
N VAL A 77 3.28 -10.64 -17.58
CA VAL A 77 4.27 -11.50 -16.93
C VAL A 77 5.26 -10.60 -16.21
N SER A 78 5.47 -10.81 -14.92
CA SER A 78 6.33 -9.96 -14.11
C SER A 78 7.09 -10.76 -13.06
N GLU A 79 8.42 -10.66 -13.08
CA GLU A 79 9.29 -11.23 -12.03
C GLU A 79 8.96 -10.61 -10.66
N LYS A 80 8.60 -9.33 -10.64
CA LYS A 80 8.20 -8.62 -9.42
C LYS A 80 7.00 -9.27 -8.73
N ILE A 81 6.02 -9.75 -9.50
CA ILE A 81 4.86 -10.47 -8.93
C ILE A 81 5.27 -11.82 -8.34
N GLU A 82 6.16 -12.56 -9.00
CA GLU A 82 6.65 -13.83 -8.49
C GLU A 82 7.49 -13.65 -7.21
N ASP A 83 8.30 -12.60 -7.13
CA ASP A 83 9.01 -12.21 -5.90
C ASP A 83 8.05 -11.90 -4.76
N LEU A 84 7.00 -11.09 -5.03
CA LEU A 84 5.98 -10.76 -4.04
C LEU A 84 5.21 -12.00 -3.58
N LYS A 85 4.90 -12.95 -4.48
CA LYS A 85 4.29 -14.24 -4.11
C LYS A 85 5.18 -15.03 -3.16
N ASN A 86 6.46 -15.15 -3.47
CA ASN A 86 7.41 -15.86 -2.60
C ASN A 86 7.53 -15.20 -1.23
N GLN A 87 7.54 -13.88 -1.18
CA GLN A 87 7.54 -13.11 0.07
C GLN A 87 6.25 -13.26 0.87
N MET A 88 5.09 -13.26 0.20
CA MET A 88 3.78 -13.46 0.84
C MET A 88 3.62 -14.88 1.40
N ILE A 89 4.22 -15.90 0.78
CA ILE A 89 4.27 -17.26 1.35
C ILE A 89 4.97 -17.24 2.72
N LEU A 90 6.08 -16.50 2.83
CA LEU A 90 6.80 -16.36 4.10
C LEU A 90 6.01 -15.55 5.12
N ALA A 91 5.39 -14.45 4.71
CA ALA A 91 4.54 -13.65 5.59
C ALA A 91 3.36 -14.46 6.16
N HIS A 92 2.65 -15.20 5.31
CA HIS A 92 1.53 -16.03 5.74
C HIS A 92 1.93 -17.16 6.69
N ARG A 93 3.13 -17.74 6.50
CA ARG A 93 3.67 -18.76 7.43
C ARG A 93 3.80 -18.21 8.85
N GLU A 94 4.10 -16.93 8.97
CA GLU A 94 4.28 -16.22 10.24
C GLU A 94 3.03 -15.42 10.69
N ASN A 95 1.88 -15.61 10.02
CA ASN A 95 0.62 -14.87 10.27
C ASN A 95 0.73 -13.34 10.15
N LEU A 96 1.62 -12.84 9.29
CA LEU A 96 1.78 -11.41 9.05
C LEU A 96 0.80 -10.92 7.99
N GLU A 97 0.13 -9.79 8.25
CA GLU A 97 -0.68 -9.08 7.26
C GLU A 97 0.22 -8.33 6.27
N GLY A 98 0.00 -8.52 4.98
CA GLY A 98 0.68 -7.76 3.93
C GLY A 98 0.01 -6.39 3.69
N ILE A 99 0.75 -5.30 3.89
CA ILE A 99 0.35 -3.95 3.50
C ILE A 99 1.13 -3.58 2.24
N PHE A 100 0.44 -3.24 1.16
CA PHE A 100 1.08 -2.91 -0.11
C PHE A 100 1.09 -1.41 -0.35
N ILE A 101 2.18 -0.87 -0.89
CA ILE A 101 2.26 0.48 -1.42
C ILE A 101 2.88 0.40 -2.81
N LEU A 102 2.16 0.91 -3.80
CA LEU A 102 2.69 1.16 -5.13
C LEU A 102 3.49 2.45 -5.10
N ASP A 103 4.78 2.38 -5.40
CA ASP A 103 5.67 3.53 -5.35
C ASP A 103 6.17 3.91 -6.74
N PRO A 104 5.49 4.86 -7.41
CA PRO A 104 5.88 5.30 -8.75
C PRO A 104 7.11 6.22 -8.74
N LEU A 105 7.50 6.75 -7.58
CA LEU A 105 8.54 7.78 -7.47
C LEU A 105 9.83 7.20 -6.90
N ASN A 106 10.95 7.85 -7.19
CA ASN A 106 12.27 7.45 -6.71
C ASN A 106 12.38 7.68 -5.19
N GLY A 107 12.86 6.68 -4.45
CA GLY A 107 12.95 6.73 -2.98
C GLY A 107 13.99 7.70 -2.42
N LEU A 108 14.98 8.13 -3.21
CA LEU A 108 15.99 9.12 -2.82
C LEU A 108 15.62 10.54 -3.25
N ASN A 109 14.94 10.66 -4.38
CA ASN A 109 14.44 11.92 -4.92
C ASN A 109 12.97 11.76 -5.31
N ARG A 110 12.08 12.06 -4.38
CA ARG A 110 10.62 11.93 -4.57
C ARG A 110 10.03 12.81 -5.68
N ARG A 111 10.83 13.71 -6.28
CA ARG A 111 10.43 14.53 -7.44
C ARG A 111 10.49 13.76 -8.76
N GLU A 112 11.22 12.65 -8.80
CA GLU A 112 11.43 11.89 -10.03
C GLU A 112 10.68 10.56 -9.96
N PHE A 113 10.28 10.04 -11.12
CA PHE A 113 9.76 8.69 -11.22
C PHE A 113 10.90 7.67 -11.11
N GLN A 114 10.60 6.51 -10.51
CA GLN A 114 11.57 5.43 -10.41
C GLN A 114 11.67 4.66 -11.73
N GLN A 115 12.81 4.73 -12.42
CA GLN A 115 13.15 3.86 -13.56
C GLN A 115 12.11 3.82 -14.71
N LEU A 116 11.61 4.98 -15.17
CA LEU A 116 10.71 4.99 -16.33
C LEU A 116 11.39 4.41 -17.59
N PRO A 117 10.64 3.67 -18.43
CA PRO A 117 11.14 3.21 -19.72
C PRO A 117 11.57 4.36 -20.64
N GLY A 118 12.56 4.08 -21.48
CA GLY A 118 13.07 5.07 -22.44
C GLY A 118 11.97 5.60 -23.36
N GLY A 119 11.86 6.92 -23.47
CA GLY A 119 10.87 7.60 -24.33
C GLY A 119 9.54 7.91 -23.66
N TRP A 120 9.33 7.50 -22.40
CA TRP A 120 8.16 7.91 -21.63
C TRP A 120 8.37 9.32 -21.05
N GLU A 121 7.40 10.20 -21.22
CA GLU A 121 7.38 11.48 -20.51
C GLU A 121 7.13 11.24 -19.02
N ALA A 122 7.92 11.87 -18.15
CA ALA A 122 7.70 11.81 -16.72
C ALA A 122 6.45 12.64 -16.34
N GLY A 123 5.49 12.00 -15.67
CA GLY A 123 4.27 12.64 -15.20
C GLY A 123 3.06 11.72 -15.25
N PHE A 124 2.09 11.98 -14.37
CA PHE A 124 0.83 11.25 -14.27
C PHE A 124 -0.16 11.59 -15.39
N ARG A 125 0.16 12.58 -16.24
CA ARG A 125 -0.54 12.78 -17.53
C ARG A 125 -0.22 11.71 -18.56
N ASN A 126 0.94 11.06 -18.46
CA ASN A 126 1.41 10.12 -19.47
C ASN A 126 0.50 8.87 -19.47
N PRO A 127 -0.16 8.54 -20.59
CA PRO A 127 -1.09 7.41 -20.65
C PRO A 127 -0.45 6.06 -20.32
N ASP A 128 0.84 5.89 -20.62
CA ASP A 128 1.55 4.64 -20.33
C ASP A 128 1.82 4.49 -18.82
N VAL A 129 2.22 5.57 -18.14
CA VAL A 129 2.36 5.62 -16.67
C VAL A 129 1.03 5.28 -16.00
N ARG A 130 -0.05 5.91 -16.45
CA ARG A 130 -1.40 5.68 -15.92
C ARG A 130 -1.84 4.23 -16.09
N SER A 131 -1.65 3.67 -17.29
CA SER A 131 -2.06 2.30 -17.61
C SER A 131 -1.25 1.30 -16.80
N ALA A 132 0.08 1.44 -16.75
CA ALA A 132 0.96 0.57 -15.98
C ALA A 132 0.63 0.57 -14.48
N MET A 133 0.46 1.74 -13.89
CA MET A 133 0.15 1.87 -12.46
C MET A 133 -1.22 1.26 -12.12
N LYS A 134 -2.24 1.51 -12.94
CA LYS A 134 -3.57 0.91 -12.75
C LYS A 134 -3.55 -0.60 -12.90
N ASN A 135 -2.90 -1.10 -13.94
CA ASN A 135 -2.82 -2.53 -14.23
C ASN A 135 -2.05 -3.27 -13.13
N PHE A 136 -0.97 -2.67 -12.61
CA PHE A 136 -0.24 -3.23 -11.48
C PHE A 136 -1.09 -3.24 -10.20
N ALA A 137 -1.85 -2.16 -9.91
CA ALA A 137 -2.78 -2.14 -8.78
C ALA A 137 -3.83 -3.26 -8.86
N LEU A 138 -4.46 -3.44 -10.03
CA LEU A 138 -5.40 -4.53 -10.26
C LEU A 138 -4.73 -5.89 -10.12
N ARG A 139 -3.49 -6.05 -10.58
CA ARG A 139 -2.74 -7.29 -10.42
C ARG A 139 -2.49 -7.62 -8.95
N ILE A 140 -2.05 -6.63 -8.15
CA ILE A 140 -1.87 -6.81 -6.70
C ILE A 140 -3.19 -7.22 -6.02
N VAL A 141 -4.30 -6.57 -6.39
CA VAL A 141 -5.62 -6.87 -5.81
C VAL A 141 -6.08 -8.29 -6.13
N ARG A 142 -5.92 -8.74 -7.37
CA ARG A 142 -6.35 -10.07 -7.83
C ARG A 142 -5.50 -11.20 -7.27
N GLU A 143 -4.19 -10.99 -7.11
CA GLU A 143 -3.25 -12.02 -6.65
C GLU A 143 -3.22 -12.13 -5.12
N PHE A 144 -3.28 -11.00 -4.41
CA PHE A 144 -3.00 -10.96 -2.97
C PHE A 144 -4.19 -10.60 -2.10
N HIS A 145 -5.29 -10.11 -2.68
CA HIS A 145 -6.50 -9.69 -1.95
C HIS A 145 -6.20 -8.82 -0.71
N PRO A 146 -5.39 -7.75 -0.84
CA PRO A 146 -4.87 -7.04 0.32
C PRO A 146 -5.97 -6.25 1.04
N ARG A 147 -5.88 -6.19 2.37
CA ARG A 147 -6.73 -5.29 3.16
C ARG A 147 -6.35 -3.83 2.98
N TYR A 148 -5.09 -3.54 2.70
CA TYR A 148 -4.56 -2.19 2.54
C TYR A 148 -3.72 -2.07 1.27
N LEU A 149 -4.04 -1.09 0.42
CA LEU A 149 -3.31 -0.75 -0.81
C LEU A 149 -3.04 0.75 -0.89
N GLY A 150 -1.78 1.12 -0.79
CA GLY A 150 -1.29 2.48 -1.00
C GLY A 150 -1.03 2.74 -2.48
N LEU A 151 -1.47 3.89 -2.99
CA LEU A 151 -1.29 4.29 -4.40
C LEU A 151 -0.19 5.33 -4.59
N ALA A 152 0.52 5.71 -3.53
CA ALA A 152 1.78 6.44 -3.62
C ALA A 152 2.43 6.48 -2.23
N SER A 153 3.76 6.56 -2.22
CA SER A 153 4.52 6.93 -1.04
C SER A 153 4.82 8.44 -1.05
N GLU A 154 4.72 9.13 0.09
CA GLU A 154 5.21 10.50 0.31
C GLU A 154 4.82 11.53 -0.77
N ILE A 155 3.57 11.44 -1.26
CA ILE A 155 3.18 12.07 -2.53
C ILE A 155 3.16 13.61 -2.52
N ASN A 156 3.07 14.22 -1.34
CA ASN A 156 3.12 15.68 -1.19
C ASN A 156 4.41 16.30 -1.73
N THR A 157 5.53 15.60 -1.61
CA THR A 157 6.81 16.09 -2.13
C THR A 157 6.79 16.25 -3.66
N TYR A 158 6.09 15.36 -4.37
CA TYR A 158 5.83 15.48 -5.80
C TYR A 158 4.82 16.59 -6.08
N ALA A 159 3.77 16.69 -5.27
CA ALA A 159 2.75 17.73 -5.41
C ALA A 159 3.34 19.15 -5.31
N ASP A 160 4.32 19.35 -4.43
CA ASP A 160 5.01 20.63 -4.25
C ASP A 160 5.97 20.93 -5.41
N ALA A 161 6.60 19.89 -5.97
CA ALA A 161 7.53 20.03 -7.09
C ALA A 161 6.81 20.24 -8.45
N TYR A 162 5.65 19.62 -8.64
CA TYR A 162 4.87 19.60 -9.89
C TYR A 162 3.37 19.84 -9.63
N PRO A 163 2.98 21.02 -9.09
CA PRO A 163 1.59 21.30 -8.76
C PRO A 163 0.65 21.26 -9.98
N GLU A 164 1.17 21.51 -11.18
CA GLU A 164 0.43 21.42 -12.43
C GLU A 164 0.12 19.97 -12.85
N ASP A 165 0.97 19.01 -12.51
CA ASP A 165 0.77 17.59 -12.82
C ASP A 165 0.04 16.84 -11.70
N PHE A 166 0.02 17.39 -10.48
CA PHE A 166 -0.63 16.75 -9.34
C PHE A 166 -2.12 16.48 -9.56
N ASN A 167 -2.83 17.32 -10.32
CA ASN A 167 -4.22 17.05 -10.71
C ASN A 167 -4.36 15.77 -11.57
N ASN A 168 -3.34 15.44 -12.37
CA ASN A 168 -3.32 14.18 -13.14
C ASN A 168 -3.13 12.98 -12.22
N TYR A 169 -2.32 13.10 -11.16
CA TYR A 169 -2.23 12.09 -10.11
C TYR A 169 -3.57 11.89 -9.40
N LEU A 170 -4.23 12.96 -8.96
CA LEU A 170 -5.54 12.86 -8.29
C LEU A 170 -6.59 12.17 -9.18
N SER A 171 -6.62 12.51 -10.47
CA SER A 171 -7.48 11.84 -11.44
C SER A 171 -7.11 10.36 -11.60
N LEU A 172 -5.82 10.01 -11.65
CA LEU A 172 -5.37 8.61 -11.72
C LEU A 172 -5.73 7.84 -10.45
N TYR A 173 -5.55 8.46 -9.27
CA TYR A 173 -5.92 7.88 -7.99
C TYR A 173 -7.41 7.49 -7.99
N GLN A 174 -8.29 8.38 -8.45
CA GLN A 174 -9.72 8.10 -8.54
C GLN A 174 -10.02 6.97 -9.55
N GLU A 175 -9.36 6.98 -10.70
CA GLU A 175 -9.50 5.93 -11.72
C GLU A 175 -9.12 4.55 -11.16
N ILE A 176 -8.00 4.45 -10.45
CA ILE A 176 -7.55 3.21 -9.81
C ILE A 176 -8.48 2.85 -8.65
N TYR A 177 -8.90 3.81 -7.84
CA TYR A 177 -9.82 3.60 -6.74
C TYR A 177 -11.11 2.94 -7.22
N ASP A 178 -11.75 3.50 -8.25
CA ASP A 178 -13.01 2.97 -8.80
C ASP A 178 -12.81 1.55 -9.36
N ALA A 179 -11.70 1.31 -10.08
CA ALA A 179 -11.39 0.01 -10.64
C ALA A 179 -11.15 -1.05 -9.54
N VAL A 180 -10.37 -0.71 -8.51
CA VAL A 180 -10.12 -1.62 -7.38
C VAL A 180 -11.41 -1.88 -6.60
N LYS A 181 -12.24 -0.87 -6.35
CA LYS A 181 -13.49 -1.03 -5.60
C LYS A 181 -14.54 -1.87 -6.32
N ALA A 182 -14.48 -1.92 -7.66
CA ALA A 182 -15.31 -2.83 -8.43
C ALA A 182 -14.97 -4.32 -8.20
N GLU A 183 -13.70 -4.64 -7.91
CA GLU A 183 -13.22 -6.02 -7.74
C GLU A 183 -13.03 -6.42 -6.26
N SER A 184 -12.64 -5.47 -5.41
CA SER A 184 -12.36 -5.67 -3.99
C SER A 184 -12.90 -4.48 -3.16
N PRO A 185 -14.21 -4.43 -2.90
CA PRO A 185 -14.85 -3.30 -2.22
C PRO A 185 -14.28 -3.07 -0.81
N GLU A 186 -13.81 -4.13 -0.14
CA GLU A 186 -13.28 -4.10 1.22
C GLU A 186 -11.81 -3.62 1.31
N THR A 187 -11.04 -3.64 0.20
CA THR A 187 -9.65 -3.16 0.20
C THR A 187 -9.61 -1.68 0.55
N LYS A 188 -8.89 -1.31 1.60
CA LYS A 188 -8.71 0.09 2.03
C LYS A 188 -7.61 0.73 1.20
N ILE A 189 -7.95 1.77 0.46
CA ILE A 189 -7.04 2.48 -0.44
C ILE A 189 -6.55 3.75 0.25
N PHE A 190 -5.25 4.03 0.17
CA PHE A 190 -4.64 5.20 0.80
C PHE A 190 -3.45 5.74 -0.02
N ALA A 191 -2.85 6.82 0.47
CA ALA A 191 -1.55 7.32 0.06
C ALA A 191 -0.79 7.76 1.32
N THR A 192 0.54 7.77 1.29
CA THR A 192 1.33 8.30 2.41
C THR A 192 1.84 9.70 2.09
N PHE A 193 2.19 10.41 3.15
CA PHE A 193 2.69 11.77 3.09
C PHE A 193 3.96 11.89 3.92
N GLN A 194 4.93 12.64 3.41
CA GLN A 194 6.15 12.94 4.13
C GLN A 194 5.84 13.96 5.23
N TRP A 195 6.08 13.58 6.48
CA TRP A 195 5.62 14.33 7.65
C TRP A 195 6.31 15.69 7.78
N GLU A 196 7.62 15.76 7.57
CA GLU A 196 8.39 17.00 7.73
C GLU A 196 7.97 18.05 6.71
N ASP A 197 7.72 17.62 5.48
CA ASP A 197 7.26 18.46 4.39
C ASP A 197 5.85 19.01 4.66
N LEU A 198 4.90 18.14 5.07
CA LEU A 198 3.56 18.57 5.49
C LEU A 198 3.56 19.61 6.63
N ASN A 199 4.57 19.57 7.49
CA ASN A 199 4.67 20.45 8.65
C ASN A 199 5.64 21.63 8.42
N ASN A 200 6.14 21.83 7.20
CA ASN A 200 7.14 22.87 6.87
C ASN A 200 8.37 22.83 7.80
N LEU A 201 8.81 21.63 8.19
CA LEU A 201 9.94 21.44 9.11
C LEU A 201 11.30 21.47 8.42
N TRP A 202 11.33 21.56 7.08
CA TRP A 202 12.55 21.81 6.33
C TRP A 202 13.06 23.21 6.66
N TYR A 203 14.32 23.29 7.10
CA TYR A 203 15.01 24.55 7.25
C TYR A 203 15.02 25.29 5.90
N GLN A 204 14.28 26.38 5.81
CA GLN A 204 14.48 27.40 4.78
C GLN A 204 15.55 28.34 5.32
N PRO A 205 16.82 28.25 4.92
CA PRO A 205 17.68 29.40 5.11
C PRO A 205 16.99 30.56 4.39
N GLU A 206 16.71 31.65 5.10
CA GLU A 206 16.54 32.95 4.44
C GLU A 206 17.64 33.05 3.40
N GLU A 207 17.32 33.45 2.16
CA GLU A 207 18.30 33.70 1.11
C GLU A 207 19.40 34.61 1.68
N GLN A 208 20.47 34.03 2.22
CA GLN A 208 21.65 34.78 2.57
C GLN A 208 22.23 35.19 1.24
N ASP A 209 22.07 36.47 0.93
CA ASP A 209 22.79 37.15 -0.12
C ASP A 209 24.29 36.96 0.16
N PHE A 210 24.88 35.93 -0.46
CA PHE A 210 26.32 35.71 -0.49
C PHE A 210 27.00 36.64 -1.51
N SER A 211 26.43 37.82 -1.80
CA SER A 211 27.18 38.87 -2.48
C SER A 211 28.40 39.23 -1.64
N PRO A 212 29.62 39.02 -2.16
CA PRO A 212 30.82 39.52 -1.51
C PRO A 212 30.69 41.04 -1.40
N GLY A 213 30.86 41.56 -0.19
CA GLY A 213 30.73 42.98 0.11
C GLY A 213 31.46 43.86 -0.90
N LYS A 214 30.80 44.98 -1.26
CA LYS A 214 31.43 46.13 -1.92
C LYS A 214 32.43 46.82 -1.01
#